data_AF-A0A948WE93-F1
#
_entry.id   AF-A0A948WE93-F1
#
_cell.length_a   1.000
_cell.length_b   1.000
_cell.length_c   1.000
_cell.angle_alpha   90.00
_cell.angle_beta   90.00
_cell.angle_gamma   90.00
#
_symmetry.space_group_name_H-M   'P 1'
#
loop_
_entity.id
_entity.type
_entity.pdbx_description
1 polymer ?
#
loop_
_entity_poly.entity_id
_entity_poly.type
_entity_poly.pdbx_seq_one_letter_code
_entity_poly.pdbx_strand_id
1 'polypeptide(L)'
;MTTEKNNPEENAGEQNNRNGLHHHAGRRETFRREERLDEGLECLYVLRENRLCGKEDFLKRCSEPDPEQLLKDLSEEKYLTIEAGSITLTPAGEKRARNILRRHRLAETLFQDFLCMSERDMETGACAFEHLLTEEAVQRVCTFLGHPSQCPHGRPIPPGDCCRIFNGAKDESSFVIPLANLNVGQWGKIVFMSPGPRKRIAHLSQYGIVPQAVIQLFQQRPSLLIRIGQTDLAIDEDIAKQIFVQPCTTPPIEGEEPQATRGWGFRRRLRRRGR
;
A
#
# COMPACT_ATOMS: atom_id res chain seq x y z
N MET A 1 -35.56 -60.11 -42.91
CA MET A 1 -36.57 -59.18 -42.36
C MET A 1 -35.95 -58.59 -41.09
N THR A 2 -35.21 -57.48 -41.17
CA THR A 2 -35.71 -56.09 -40.98
C THR A 2 -36.42 -55.98 -39.62
N THR A 3 -36.01 -55.18 -38.63
CA THR A 3 -35.63 -53.75 -38.66
C THR A 3 -34.95 -53.33 -37.35
N GLU A 4 -33.94 -52.46 -37.49
CA GLU A 4 -33.65 -51.22 -36.73
C GLU A 4 -33.93 -51.11 -35.22
N LYS A 5 -32.90 -50.67 -34.46
CA LYS A 5 -32.86 -49.30 -33.91
C LYS A 5 -31.54 -48.97 -33.17
N ASN A 6 -31.11 -47.73 -33.41
CA ASN A 6 -30.35 -46.80 -32.55
C ASN A 6 -28.82 -46.78 -32.60
N ASN A 7 -28.33 -45.71 -33.23
CA ASN A 7 -27.08 -45.00 -32.91
C ASN A 7 -27.21 -44.30 -31.54
N PRO A 8 -26.11 -44.01 -30.83
CA PRO A 8 -25.53 -42.68 -30.97
C PRO A 8 -23.98 -42.64 -30.93
N GLU A 9 -23.50 -41.47 -31.29
CA GLU A 9 -22.14 -41.02 -31.57
C GLU A 9 -21.21 -40.90 -30.34
N GLU A 10 -19.92 -40.68 -30.65
CA GLU A 10 -18.85 -40.07 -29.84
C GLU A 10 -18.30 -40.92 -28.66
N ASN A 11 -17.00 -41.00 -28.37
CA ASN A 11 -15.90 -40.09 -28.64
C ASN A 11 -14.57 -40.84 -28.56
N ALA A 12 -13.63 -40.47 -29.44
CA ALA A 12 -12.29 -41.04 -29.51
C ALA A 12 -11.44 -40.62 -28.31
N GLY A 13 -10.61 -41.55 -27.83
CA GLY A 13 -9.75 -41.36 -26.66
C GLY A 13 -8.74 -40.24 -26.83
N GLU A 14 -8.74 -39.32 -25.88
CA GLU A 14 -7.70 -38.31 -25.72
C GLU A 14 -6.82 -38.67 -24.52
N GLN A 15 -5.52 -38.66 -24.79
CA GLN A 15 -4.45 -39.12 -23.95
C GLN A 15 -4.28 -38.23 -22.72
N ASN A 16 -4.14 -38.88 -21.57
CA ASN A 16 -4.01 -38.26 -20.26
C ASN A 16 -2.62 -37.63 -20.08
N ASN A 17 -2.48 -36.33 -20.33
CA ASN A 17 -1.26 -35.56 -20.07
C ASN A 17 -1.18 -35.16 -18.58
N ARG A 18 -0.63 -36.05 -17.76
CA ARG A 18 -0.23 -35.74 -16.38
C ARG A 18 1.14 -35.07 -16.39
N ASN A 19 1.18 -33.74 -16.54
CA ASN A 19 2.37 -32.94 -16.21
C ASN A 19 1.95 -31.51 -15.84
N GLY A 20 1.68 -31.27 -14.56
CA GLY A 20 1.22 -29.95 -14.09
C GLY A 20 1.43 -29.64 -12.61
N LEU A 21 2.21 -30.42 -11.84
CA LEU A 21 2.32 -30.25 -10.38
C LEU A 21 3.71 -29.85 -9.84
N HIS A 22 4.72 -29.65 -10.70
CA HIS A 22 6.09 -29.37 -10.23
C HIS A 22 6.51 -27.88 -10.17
N HIS A 23 5.68 -26.93 -10.63
CA HIS A 23 6.08 -25.50 -10.66
C HIS A 23 5.79 -24.70 -9.39
N HIS A 24 5.00 -25.20 -8.45
CA HIS A 24 4.62 -24.42 -7.25
C HIS A 24 5.60 -24.53 -6.08
N ALA A 25 6.36 -25.62 -5.97
CA ALA A 25 7.30 -25.82 -4.87
C ALA A 25 8.53 -24.90 -4.98
N GLY A 26 9.18 -24.88 -6.16
CA GLY A 26 10.36 -24.04 -6.39
C GLY A 26 10.08 -22.53 -6.30
N ARG A 27 8.85 -22.09 -6.62
CA ARG A 27 8.43 -20.69 -6.47
C ARG A 27 8.30 -20.28 -5.00
N ARG A 28 7.92 -21.19 -4.10
CA ARG A 28 7.81 -20.92 -2.66
C ARG A 28 9.18 -20.89 -1.99
N GLU A 29 10.10 -21.76 -2.40
CA GLU A 29 11.47 -21.80 -1.86
C GLU A 29 12.30 -20.58 -2.28
N THR A 30 12.21 -20.17 -3.54
CA THR A 30 12.87 -18.95 -4.04
C THR A 30 12.37 -17.70 -3.34
N PHE A 31 11.05 -17.58 -3.16
CA PHE A 31 10.43 -16.47 -2.44
C PHE A 31 10.94 -16.37 -0.99
N ARG A 32 10.98 -17.48 -0.27
CA ARG A 32 11.51 -17.52 1.11
C ARG A 32 12.99 -17.12 1.20
N ARG A 33 13.79 -17.41 0.17
CA ARG A 33 15.19 -16.97 0.12
C ARG A 33 15.30 -15.45 -0.07
N GLU A 34 14.48 -14.88 -0.94
CA GLU A 34 14.49 -13.43 -1.18
C GLU A 34 14.03 -12.64 0.05
N GLU A 35 12.97 -13.09 0.73
CA GLU A 35 12.51 -12.50 2.00
C GLU A 35 13.64 -12.49 3.04
N ARG A 36 14.32 -13.63 3.22
CA ARG A 36 15.44 -13.74 4.15
C ARG A 36 16.60 -12.78 3.82
N LEU A 37 16.91 -12.54 2.54
CA LEU A 37 17.90 -11.54 2.14
C LEU A 37 17.42 -10.11 2.41
N ASP A 38 16.14 -9.85 2.18
CA ASP A 38 15.51 -8.55 2.43
C ASP A 38 15.54 -8.19 3.92
N GLU A 39 15.21 -9.14 4.81
CA GLU A 39 15.31 -8.99 6.28
C GLU A 39 16.74 -8.63 6.73
N GLY A 40 17.75 -9.30 6.15
CA GLY A 40 19.15 -8.97 6.42
C GLY A 40 19.53 -7.57 5.96
N LEU A 41 19.06 -7.16 4.78
CA LEU A 41 19.32 -5.82 4.23
C LEU A 41 18.62 -4.72 5.02
N GLU A 42 17.39 -4.96 5.47
CA GLU A 42 16.67 -4.07 6.37
C GLU A 42 17.45 -3.88 7.68
N CYS A 43 17.86 -4.98 8.32
CA CYS A 43 18.66 -4.94 9.54
C CYS A 43 19.94 -4.09 9.37
N LEU A 44 20.68 -4.31 8.27
CA LEU A 44 21.90 -3.54 7.96
C LEU A 44 21.60 -2.04 7.74
N TYR A 45 20.50 -1.71 7.09
CA TYR A 45 20.11 -0.33 6.89
C TYR A 45 19.77 0.37 8.22
N VAL A 46 18.99 -0.30 9.09
CA VAL A 46 18.61 0.20 10.42
C VAL A 46 19.85 0.36 11.30
N LEU A 47 20.79 -0.58 11.28
CA LEU A 47 22.07 -0.46 11.97
C LEU A 47 22.81 0.81 11.54
N ARG A 48 22.88 1.07 10.23
CA ARG A 48 23.55 2.24 9.69
C ARG A 48 22.86 3.54 10.09
N GLU A 49 21.53 3.59 10.14
CA GLU A 49 20.80 4.77 10.67
C GLU A 49 21.20 5.07 12.12
N ASN A 50 21.51 4.02 12.89
CA ASN A 50 22.04 4.11 14.26
C ASN A 50 23.57 4.27 14.32
N ARG A 51 24.23 4.52 13.18
CA ARG A 51 25.70 4.67 13.04
C ARG A 51 26.50 3.43 13.45
N LEU A 52 25.90 2.25 13.33
CA LEU A 52 26.54 0.96 13.55
C LEU A 52 26.82 0.30 12.20
N CYS A 53 27.99 -0.33 12.07
CA CYS A 53 28.42 -1.03 10.86
C CYS A 53 29.23 -2.30 11.16
N GLY A 54 29.33 -2.71 12.42
CA GLY A 54 30.13 -3.88 12.81
C GLY A 54 29.41 -5.19 12.50
N LYS A 55 30.17 -6.22 12.11
CA LYS A 55 29.67 -7.59 12.01
C LYS A 55 29.02 -8.05 13.32
N GLU A 56 29.62 -7.74 14.47
CA GLU A 56 29.06 -8.09 15.77
C GLU A 56 27.71 -7.43 16.06
N ASP A 57 27.50 -6.19 15.62
CA ASP A 57 26.23 -5.49 15.79
C ASP A 57 25.11 -6.15 14.99
N PHE A 58 25.43 -6.63 13.79
CA PHE A 58 24.52 -7.40 12.95
C PHE A 58 24.15 -8.73 13.61
N LEU A 59 25.14 -9.51 14.04
CA LEU A 59 24.89 -10.81 14.68
C LEU A 59 24.04 -10.71 15.95
N LYS A 60 24.12 -9.58 16.68
CA LYS A 60 23.33 -9.35 17.90
C LYS A 60 21.88 -8.90 17.65
N ARG A 61 21.58 -8.31 16.50
CA ARG A 61 20.28 -7.65 16.22
C ARG A 61 19.50 -8.26 15.07
N CYS A 62 20.13 -9.09 14.26
CA CYS A 62 19.46 -9.82 13.21
C CYS A 62 18.56 -10.90 13.83
N SER A 63 17.29 -10.92 13.43
CA SER A 63 16.30 -11.88 13.92
C SER A 63 16.37 -13.24 13.21
N GLU A 64 17.18 -13.36 12.16
CA GLU A 64 17.31 -14.58 11.38
C GLU A 64 18.05 -15.69 12.15
N PRO A 65 17.61 -16.97 12.04
CA PRO A 65 18.19 -18.07 12.82
C PRO A 65 19.68 -18.31 12.60
N ASP A 66 20.17 -18.04 11.38
CA ASP A 66 21.58 -18.15 11.02
C ASP A 66 22.06 -16.85 10.35
N PRO A 67 22.44 -15.85 11.17
CA PRO A 67 22.85 -14.54 10.66
C PRO A 67 24.27 -14.58 10.06
N GLU A 68 25.11 -15.54 10.44
CA GLU A 68 26.43 -15.71 9.83
C GLU A 68 26.32 -16.22 8.40
N GLN A 69 25.48 -17.23 8.16
CA GLN A 69 25.23 -17.71 6.82
C GLN A 69 24.53 -16.64 5.97
N LEU A 70 23.60 -15.87 6.55
CA LEU A 70 22.94 -14.76 5.86
C LEU A 70 23.94 -13.71 5.36
N LEU A 71 24.94 -13.35 6.16
CA LEU A 71 26.00 -12.42 5.71
C LEU A 71 26.81 -12.97 4.54
N LYS A 72 27.09 -14.29 4.53
CA LYS A 72 27.75 -14.93 3.39
C LYS A 72 26.87 -14.87 2.16
N ASP A 73 25.59 -15.23 2.28
CA ASP A 73 24.63 -15.20 1.18
C ASP A 73 24.52 -13.78 0.59
N LEU A 74 24.42 -12.75 1.43
CA LEU A 74 24.38 -11.34 1.00
C LEU A 74 25.67 -10.89 0.32
N SER A 75 26.82 -11.38 0.77
CA SER A 75 28.13 -11.11 0.15
C SER A 75 28.26 -11.81 -1.20
N GLU A 76 27.82 -13.06 -1.32
CA GLU A 76 27.83 -13.84 -2.56
C GLU A 76 26.93 -13.20 -3.63
N GLU A 77 25.77 -12.69 -3.22
CA GLU A 77 24.85 -11.92 -4.06
C GLU A 77 25.33 -10.47 -4.34
N LYS A 78 26.51 -10.09 -3.83
CA LYS A 78 27.16 -8.78 -4.02
C LYS A 78 26.35 -7.60 -3.49
N TYR A 79 25.50 -7.81 -2.48
CA TYR A 79 24.77 -6.73 -1.82
C TYR A 79 25.60 -6.02 -0.74
N LEU A 80 26.64 -6.67 -0.21
CA LEU A 80 27.52 -6.08 0.79
C LEU A 80 28.99 -6.47 0.57
N THR A 81 29.86 -5.78 1.30
CA THR A 81 31.29 -6.07 1.43
C THR A 81 31.63 -6.07 2.91
N ILE A 82 32.56 -6.95 3.32
CA ILE A 82 33.03 -7.04 4.70
C ILE A 82 34.54 -6.80 4.69
N GLU A 83 34.97 -5.70 5.32
CA GLU A 83 36.37 -5.31 5.41
C GLU A 83 36.73 -5.05 6.87
N ALA A 84 37.76 -5.73 7.38
CA ALA A 84 38.25 -5.58 8.76
C ALA A 84 37.14 -5.64 9.85
N GLY A 85 36.09 -6.43 9.62
CA GLY A 85 34.95 -6.58 10.55
C GLY A 85 33.86 -5.52 10.41
N SER A 86 34.03 -4.54 9.53
CA SER A 86 33.00 -3.57 9.14
C SER A 86 32.23 -4.07 7.91
N ILE A 87 30.91 -3.88 7.91
CA ILE A 87 30.00 -4.23 6.82
C ILE A 87 29.60 -2.96 6.08
N THR A 88 29.79 -2.95 4.77
CA THR A 88 29.37 -1.86 3.88
C THR A 88 28.45 -2.38 2.79
N LEU A 89 27.26 -1.78 2.65
CA LEU A 89 26.34 -2.08 1.55
C LEU A 89 26.93 -1.61 0.21
N THR A 90 26.85 -2.44 -0.81
CA THR A 90 27.17 -2.03 -2.19
C THR A 90 26.06 -1.12 -2.73
N PRO A 91 26.25 -0.42 -3.86
CA PRO A 91 25.17 0.36 -4.47
C PRO A 91 23.90 -0.45 -4.77
N ALA A 92 24.06 -1.75 -5.10
CA ALA A 92 22.93 -2.66 -5.32
C ALA A 92 22.23 -3.00 -4.00
N GLY A 93 22.99 -3.36 -2.97
CA GLY A 93 22.43 -3.66 -1.64
C GLY A 93 21.76 -2.43 -1.04
N GLU A 94 22.37 -1.26 -1.19
CA GLU A 94 21.82 0.02 -0.76
C GLU A 94 20.47 0.31 -1.42
N LYS A 95 20.36 0.08 -2.73
CA LYS A 95 19.10 0.29 -3.45
C LYS A 95 18.01 -0.66 -2.97
N ARG A 96 18.34 -1.93 -2.74
CA ARG A 96 17.39 -2.96 -2.30
C ARG A 96 16.97 -2.75 -0.85
N ALA A 97 17.92 -2.54 0.06
CA ALA A 97 17.72 -2.22 1.47
C ALA A 97 16.85 -0.98 1.66
N ARG A 98 17.13 0.10 0.92
CA ARG A 98 16.29 1.31 0.95
C ARG A 98 14.87 1.04 0.49
N ASN A 99 14.71 0.14 -0.49
CA ASN A 99 13.40 -0.17 -1.02
C ASN A 99 12.57 -0.93 0.00
N ILE A 100 13.10 -2.06 0.51
CA ILE A 100 12.38 -2.87 1.50
C ILE A 100 11.99 -2.05 2.72
N LEU A 101 12.93 -1.27 3.28
CA LEU A 101 12.67 -0.41 4.43
C LEU A 101 11.61 0.67 4.14
N ARG A 102 11.56 1.19 2.90
CA ARG A 102 10.49 2.10 2.49
C ARG A 102 9.14 1.39 2.46
N ARG A 103 9.07 0.15 2.01
CA ARG A 103 7.84 -0.66 2.01
C ARG A 103 7.37 -0.94 3.44
N HIS A 104 8.28 -1.40 4.30
CA HIS A 104 8.03 -1.65 5.72
C HIS A 104 7.40 -0.43 6.39
N ARG A 105 8.09 0.71 6.33
CA ARG A 105 7.66 1.95 6.99
C ARG A 105 6.35 2.51 6.46
N LEU A 106 6.08 2.38 5.16
CA LEU A 106 4.79 2.77 4.58
C LEU A 106 3.67 1.78 4.98
N ALA A 107 3.98 0.50 5.14
CA ALA A 107 3.05 -0.50 5.67
C ALA A 107 2.69 -0.20 7.13
N GLU A 108 3.68 0.10 7.99
CA GLU A 108 3.47 0.56 9.37
C GLU A 108 2.52 1.77 9.40
N THR A 109 2.82 2.83 8.62
CA THR A 109 1.99 4.03 8.54
C THR A 109 0.56 3.69 8.11
N LEU A 110 0.39 2.86 7.07
CA LEU A 110 -0.94 2.45 6.62
C LEU A 110 -1.71 1.69 7.70
N PHE A 111 -1.06 0.76 8.39
CA PHE A 111 -1.70 -0.12 9.35
C PHE A 111 -2.04 0.59 10.66
N GLN A 112 -1.21 1.52 11.10
CA GLN A 112 -1.47 2.31 12.28
C GLN A 112 -2.46 3.44 12.02
N ASP A 113 -2.17 4.33 11.06
CA ASP A 113 -2.91 5.58 10.90
C ASP A 113 -4.29 5.35 10.28
N PHE A 114 -4.42 4.37 9.39
CA PHE A 114 -5.67 4.10 8.69
C PHE A 114 -6.37 2.87 9.24
N LEU A 115 -5.68 1.74 9.43
CA LEU A 115 -6.35 0.52 9.89
C LEU A 115 -6.49 0.42 11.42
N CYS A 116 -5.89 1.35 12.18
CA CYS A 116 -5.94 1.40 13.63
C CYS A 116 -5.58 0.07 14.30
N MET A 117 -4.57 -0.61 13.75
CA MET A 117 -4.07 -1.87 14.29
C MET A 117 -3.30 -1.67 15.59
N SER A 118 -3.28 -2.70 16.44
CA SER A 118 -2.40 -2.71 17.61
C SER A 118 -0.94 -2.75 17.17
N GLU A 119 -0.02 -2.29 18.01
CA GLU A 119 1.43 -2.27 17.71
C GLU A 119 1.93 -3.66 17.26
N ARG A 120 1.58 -4.71 18.02
CA ARG A 120 1.96 -6.08 17.71
C ARG A 120 1.42 -6.57 16.36
N ASP A 121 0.15 -6.30 16.08
CA ASP A 121 -0.47 -6.75 14.83
C ASP A 121 0.06 -5.94 13.64
N MET A 122 0.34 -4.66 13.85
CA MET A 122 0.94 -3.77 12.87
C MET A 122 2.34 -4.27 12.49
N GLU A 123 3.22 -4.53 13.46
CA GLU A 123 4.57 -5.03 13.19
C GLU A 123 4.53 -6.33 12.40
N THR A 124 3.75 -7.31 12.88
CA THR A 124 3.63 -8.62 12.21
C THR A 124 3.04 -8.49 10.81
N GLY A 125 2.03 -7.63 10.66
CA GLY A 125 1.41 -7.37 9.37
C GLY A 125 2.34 -6.67 8.40
N ALA A 126 3.09 -5.66 8.86
CA ALA A 126 3.97 -4.85 8.03
C ALA A 126 5.10 -5.69 7.41
N CYS A 127 5.75 -6.53 8.23
CA CYS A 127 6.76 -7.49 7.76
C CYS A 127 6.22 -8.44 6.70
N ALA A 128 4.97 -8.92 6.82
CA ALA A 128 4.39 -9.78 5.80
C ALA A 128 4.00 -8.97 4.53
N PHE A 129 3.56 -7.73 4.69
CA PHE A 129 3.00 -6.94 3.60
C PHE A 129 4.07 -6.35 2.68
N GLU A 130 5.23 -5.96 3.21
CA GLU A 130 6.32 -5.35 2.43
C GLU A 130 6.84 -6.23 1.29
N HIS A 131 6.91 -7.55 1.49
CA HIS A 131 7.38 -8.50 0.48
C HIS A 131 6.34 -8.76 -0.62
N LEU A 132 5.08 -8.44 -0.36
CA LEU A 132 3.97 -8.55 -1.33
C LEU A 132 3.82 -7.30 -2.20
N LEU A 133 4.30 -6.16 -1.73
CA LEU A 133 4.13 -4.89 -2.41
C LEU A 133 5.05 -4.75 -3.62
N THR A 134 4.46 -4.51 -4.79
CA THR A 134 5.20 -4.10 -5.99
C THR A 134 5.62 -2.64 -5.88
N GLU A 135 6.66 -2.23 -6.62
CA GLU A 135 7.09 -0.84 -6.64
C GLU A 135 5.96 0.14 -6.96
N GLU A 136 5.11 -0.19 -7.93
CA GLU A 136 3.98 0.66 -8.28
C GLU A 136 2.99 0.78 -7.12
N ALA A 137 2.69 -0.32 -6.43
CA ALA A 137 1.81 -0.31 -5.27
C ALA A 137 2.38 0.57 -4.15
N VAL A 138 3.69 0.47 -3.89
CA VAL A 138 4.40 1.31 -2.89
C VAL A 138 4.29 2.80 -3.24
N GLN A 139 4.44 3.18 -4.51
CA GLN A 139 4.26 4.58 -4.93
C GLN A 139 2.82 5.07 -4.66
N ARG A 140 1.82 4.22 -4.95
CA ARG A 140 0.40 4.55 -4.72
C ARG A 140 0.07 4.62 -3.24
N VAL A 141 0.57 3.70 -2.41
CA VAL A 141 0.43 3.74 -0.95
C VAL A 141 1.04 5.02 -0.41
N CYS A 142 2.27 5.37 -0.82
CA CYS A 142 2.90 6.62 -0.40
C CYS A 142 2.08 7.86 -0.78
N THR A 143 1.50 7.88 -1.98
CA THR A 143 0.64 8.98 -2.44
C THR A 143 -0.66 9.04 -1.63
N PHE A 144 -1.30 7.89 -1.39
CA PHE A 144 -2.51 7.77 -0.57
C PHE A 144 -2.28 8.30 0.85
N LEU A 145 -1.13 7.98 1.44
CA LEU A 145 -0.73 8.42 2.78
C LEU A 145 -0.29 9.89 2.86
N GLY A 146 -0.28 10.64 1.76
CA GLY A 146 0.13 12.05 1.80
C GLY A 146 1.63 12.30 1.70
N HIS A 147 2.40 11.36 1.15
CA HIS A 147 3.86 11.40 1.13
C HIS A 147 4.51 11.62 2.53
N PRO A 148 4.20 10.74 3.51
CA PRO A 148 4.75 10.87 4.86
C PRO A 148 6.29 10.81 4.83
N SER A 149 6.94 11.71 5.59
CA SER A 149 8.40 11.74 5.71
C SER A 149 8.92 10.86 6.84
N GLN A 150 8.07 10.43 7.76
CA GLN A 150 8.41 9.59 8.92
C GLN A 150 7.34 8.51 9.11
N CYS A 151 7.75 7.34 9.57
CA CYS A 151 6.84 6.29 10.03
C CYS A 151 6.35 6.61 11.46
N PRO A 152 5.36 5.86 11.98
CA PRO A 152 4.80 6.14 13.31
C PRO A 152 5.82 6.06 14.46
N HIS A 153 6.91 5.31 14.27
CA HIS A 153 8.04 5.22 15.19
C HIS A 153 9.01 6.42 15.10
N GLY A 154 8.70 7.45 14.30
CA GLY A 154 9.53 8.64 14.09
C GLY A 154 10.74 8.41 13.17
N ARG A 155 10.84 7.24 12.53
CA ARG A 155 11.97 6.90 11.64
C ARG A 155 11.72 7.42 10.22
N PRO A 156 12.73 7.94 9.51
CA PRO A 156 12.52 8.59 8.21
C PRO A 156 12.06 7.60 7.13
N ILE A 157 11.06 7.94 6.31
CA ILE A 157 10.68 7.08 5.18
C ILE A 157 11.58 7.43 3.99
N PRO A 158 12.40 6.49 3.46
CA PRO A 158 13.24 6.80 2.32
C PRO A 158 12.40 7.25 1.12
N PRO A 159 12.72 8.37 0.44
CA PRO A 159 11.87 8.92 -0.63
C PRO A 159 11.88 8.04 -1.89
N GLY A 160 10.73 7.95 -2.55
CA GLY A 160 10.54 7.26 -3.84
C GLY A 160 10.34 8.26 -5.00
N ASP A 161 10.10 7.73 -6.20
CA ASP A 161 9.88 8.57 -7.38
C ASP A 161 8.62 9.45 -7.26
N CYS A 162 7.55 8.95 -6.63
CA CYS A 162 6.35 9.74 -6.37
C CYS A 162 6.64 10.96 -5.49
N CYS A 163 7.57 10.87 -4.54
CA CYS A 163 7.99 11.99 -3.69
C CYS A 163 8.77 13.05 -4.47
N ARG A 164 9.46 12.70 -5.56
CA ARG A 164 10.22 13.64 -6.41
C ARG A 164 9.31 14.38 -7.37
N ILE A 165 8.33 13.68 -7.94
CA ILE A 165 7.30 14.27 -8.79
C ILE A 165 6.42 15.21 -7.96
N PHE A 166 6.19 14.84 -6.70
CA PHE A 166 5.59 15.69 -5.69
C PHE A 166 6.54 16.84 -5.28
N ASN A 167 6.66 17.86 -6.13
CA ASN A 167 7.50 19.06 -5.91
C ASN A 167 6.91 20.02 -4.83
N GLY A 168 6.32 19.50 -3.74
CA GLY A 168 5.58 20.29 -2.76
C GLY A 168 4.44 21.13 -3.38
N ALA A 169 4.09 20.83 -4.63
CA ALA A 169 3.03 21.49 -5.35
C ALA A 169 1.71 21.00 -4.74
N LYS A 170 1.16 21.88 -3.90
CA LYS A 170 -0.23 22.10 -3.47
C LYS A 170 -1.33 21.55 -4.39
N ASP A 171 -1.29 20.28 -4.76
CA ASP A 171 -2.47 19.54 -5.16
C ASP A 171 -3.06 18.94 -3.88
N GLU A 172 -3.52 19.82 -2.98
CA GLU A 172 -4.23 19.47 -1.74
C GLU A 172 -5.50 18.62 -2.04
N SER A 173 -5.92 18.58 -3.32
CA SER A 173 -7.03 17.76 -3.83
C SER A 173 -6.71 16.27 -4.04
N SER A 174 -5.45 15.83 -3.93
CA SER A 174 -5.10 14.43 -4.20
C SER A 174 -4.84 13.58 -2.96
N PHE A 175 -4.83 14.16 -1.76
CA PHE A 175 -4.53 13.45 -0.52
C PHE A 175 -5.76 13.05 0.25
N VAL A 176 -5.69 11.91 0.93
CA VAL A 176 -6.73 11.49 1.86
C VAL A 176 -6.40 12.13 3.22
N ILE A 177 -7.29 12.98 3.71
CA ILE A 177 -7.14 13.71 4.98
C ILE A 177 -8.30 13.37 5.92
N PRO A 178 -8.15 13.50 7.25
CA PRO A 178 -9.28 13.45 8.15
C PRO A 178 -10.31 14.53 7.79
N LEU A 179 -11.60 14.24 7.93
CA LEU A 179 -12.68 15.20 7.73
C LEU A 179 -12.52 16.43 8.64
N ALA A 180 -11.96 16.23 9.84
CA ALA A 180 -11.61 17.31 10.75
C ALA A 180 -10.66 18.36 10.13
N ASN A 181 -9.85 17.98 9.14
CA ASN A 181 -8.87 18.84 8.48
C ASN A 181 -9.39 19.44 7.16
N LEU A 182 -10.62 19.13 6.76
CA LEU A 182 -11.24 19.72 5.57
C LEU A 182 -11.53 21.21 5.84
N ASN A 183 -11.38 22.08 4.84
CA ASN A 183 -11.68 23.51 5.00
C ASN A 183 -13.18 23.78 4.86
N VAL A 184 -13.69 24.80 5.56
CA VAL A 184 -15.08 25.23 5.43
C VAL A 184 -15.36 25.65 3.98
N GLY A 185 -16.46 25.16 3.42
CA GLY A 185 -16.87 25.32 2.03
C GLY A 185 -16.32 24.26 1.08
N GLN A 186 -15.31 23.48 1.50
CA GLN A 186 -14.67 22.46 0.66
C GLN A 186 -15.49 21.17 0.62
N TRP A 187 -15.44 20.49 -0.53
CA TRP A 187 -16.03 19.16 -0.71
C TRP A 187 -14.98 18.08 -0.45
N GLY A 188 -15.42 16.94 0.04
CA GLY A 188 -14.58 15.76 0.25
C GLY A 188 -15.35 14.49 -0.06
N LYS A 189 -14.72 13.58 -0.79
CA LYS A 189 -15.23 12.22 -1.00
C LYS A 189 -14.74 11.32 0.10
N ILE A 190 -15.64 10.71 0.87
CA ILE A 190 -15.27 9.73 1.90
C ILE A 190 -14.57 8.56 1.21
N VAL A 191 -13.32 8.32 1.55
CA VAL A 191 -12.55 7.19 1.01
C VAL A 191 -12.68 6.00 1.95
N PHE A 192 -12.62 6.27 3.25
CA PHE A 192 -12.56 5.24 4.27
C PHE A 192 -12.96 5.83 5.64
N MET A 193 -13.41 4.96 6.55
CA MET A 193 -13.66 5.30 7.95
C MET A 193 -12.93 4.29 8.82
N SER A 194 -12.15 4.78 9.78
CA SER A 194 -11.40 3.91 10.69
C SER A 194 -12.32 2.91 11.40
N PRO A 195 -11.90 1.65 11.57
CA PRO A 195 -12.67 0.66 12.30
C PRO A 195 -12.88 1.10 13.75
N GLY A 196 -14.13 1.36 14.12
CA GLY A 196 -14.57 1.66 15.48
C GLY A 196 -15.61 0.64 15.98
N PRO A 197 -16.26 0.89 17.14
CA PRO A 197 -17.34 0.03 17.62
C PRO A 197 -18.41 -0.15 16.53
N ARG A 198 -18.80 -1.41 16.24
CA ARG A 198 -19.75 -1.72 15.14
C ARG A 198 -21.02 -0.86 15.15
N LYS A 199 -21.53 -0.53 16.34
CA LYS A 199 -22.69 0.34 16.53
C LYS A 199 -22.49 1.74 15.92
N ARG A 200 -21.28 2.31 16.04
CA ARG A 200 -20.94 3.63 15.49
C ARG A 200 -20.96 3.62 13.97
N ILE A 201 -20.27 2.66 13.33
CA ILE A 201 -20.24 2.56 11.86
C ILE A 201 -21.66 2.37 11.32
N ALA A 202 -22.45 1.47 11.92
CA ALA A 202 -23.83 1.26 11.50
C ALA A 202 -24.68 2.54 11.61
N HIS A 203 -24.50 3.31 12.68
CA HIS A 203 -25.19 4.59 12.88
C HIS A 203 -24.76 5.65 11.86
N LEU A 204 -23.46 5.79 11.59
CA LEU A 204 -22.94 6.70 10.56
C LEU A 204 -23.51 6.37 9.16
N SER A 205 -23.55 5.08 8.82
CA SER A 205 -24.12 4.62 7.55
C SER A 205 -25.61 4.97 7.40
N GLN A 206 -26.39 4.98 8.49
CA GLN A 206 -27.80 5.38 8.46
C GLN A 206 -28.00 6.85 8.07
N TYR A 207 -27.01 7.71 8.33
CA TYR A 207 -27.02 9.12 7.93
C TYR A 207 -26.34 9.38 6.57
N GLY A 208 -25.99 8.33 5.83
CA GLY A 208 -25.33 8.44 4.52
C GLY A 208 -23.82 8.68 4.60
N ILE A 209 -23.21 8.59 5.78
CA ILE A 209 -21.76 8.62 5.94
C ILE A 209 -21.22 7.23 5.61
N VAL A 210 -20.94 7.01 4.33
CA VAL A 210 -20.42 5.75 3.79
C VAL A 210 -19.27 6.02 2.83
N PRO A 211 -18.39 5.03 2.57
CA PRO A 211 -17.36 5.19 1.55
C PRO A 211 -17.97 5.57 0.20
N GLN A 212 -17.25 6.40 -0.54
CA GLN A 212 -17.62 7.03 -1.80
C GLN A 212 -18.66 8.15 -1.71
N ALA A 213 -19.34 8.34 -0.56
CA ALA A 213 -20.23 9.49 -0.38
C ALA A 213 -19.44 10.80 -0.44
N VAL A 214 -20.04 11.82 -1.04
CA VAL A 214 -19.43 13.16 -1.12
C VAL A 214 -20.13 14.08 -0.14
N ILE A 215 -19.30 14.79 0.62
CA ILE A 215 -19.73 15.63 1.73
C ILE A 215 -19.14 17.02 1.57
N GLN A 216 -19.82 18.03 2.09
CA GLN A 216 -19.31 19.40 2.17
C GLN A 216 -19.19 19.81 3.62
N LEU A 217 -18.07 20.42 4.01
CA LEU A 217 -17.94 21.01 5.33
C LEU A 217 -18.54 22.42 5.35
N PHE A 218 -19.53 22.67 6.21
CA PHE A 218 -20.16 23.98 6.35
C PHE A 218 -19.61 24.78 7.53
N GLN A 219 -19.17 24.09 8.58
CA GLN A 219 -18.70 24.74 9.81
C GLN A 219 -17.74 23.81 10.55
N GLN A 220 -16.67 24.35 11.15
CA GLN A 220 -15.79 23.59 12.04
C GLN A 220 -16.10 23.81 13.53
N ARG A 221 -16.53 25.01 13.92
CA ARG A 221 -16.81 25.39 15.32
C ARG A 221 -18.10 26.19 15.46
N PRO A 222 -18.85 26.05 16.58
CA PRO A 222 -18.52 25.27 17.79
C PRO A 222 -18.63 23.75 17.64
N SER A 223 -19.36 23.28 16.63
CA SER A 223 -19.44 21.87 16.23
C SER A 223 -19.16 21.73 14.73
N LEU A 224 -18.72 20.54 14.32
CA LEU A 224 -18.37 20.25 12.94
C LEU A 224 -19.65 19.89 12.16
N LEU A 225 -20.10 20.78 11.28
CA LEU A 225 -21.34 20.63 10.51
C LEU A 225 -21.00 20.24 9.07
N ILE A 226 -21.48 19.08 8.63
CA ILE A 226 -21.34 18.62 7.25
C ILE A 226 -22.68 18.50 6.55
N ARG A 227 -22.66 18.61 5.22
CA ARG A 227 -23.78 18.26 4.35
C ARG A 227 -23.49 17.00 3.57
N ILE A 228 -24.46 16.09 3.53
CA ILE A 228 -24.43 14.86 2.74
C ILE A 228 -25.76 14.78 1.98
N GLY A 229 -25.70 14.87 0.66
CA GLY A 229 -26.90 15.02 -0.16
C GLY A 229 -27.70 16.26 0.26
N GLN A 230 -28.90 16.05 0.82
CA GLN A 230 -29.77 17.11 1.35
C GLN A 230 -29.80 17.20 2.88
N THR A 231 -28.97 16.42 3.58
CA THR A 231 -28.97 16.34 5.05
C THR A 231 -27.79 17.11 5.62
N ASP A 232 -28.06 17.99 6.59
CA ASP A 232 -27.04 18.63 7.42
C ASP A 232 -26.89 17.88 8.74
N LEU A 233 -25.66 17.49 9.10
CA LEU A 233 -25.36 16.71 10.29
C LEU A 233 -24.22 17.34 11.08
N ALA A 234 -24.43 17.50 12.39
CA ALA A 234 -23.38 17.84 13.33
C ALA A 234 -22.64 16.57 13.77
N ILE A 235 -21.31 16.60 13.71
CA ILE A 235 -20.43 15.49 14.05
C ILE A 235 -19.44 15.95 15.11
N ASP A 236 -19.18 15.08 16.09
CA ASP A 236 -18.14 15.30 17.09
C ASP A 236 -16.74 15.24 16.45
N GLU A 237 -15.81 16.05 16.97
CA GLU A 237 -14.45 16.14 16.43
C GLU A 237 -13.73 14.78 16.41
N ASP A 238 -13.95 13.95 17.43
CA ASP A 238 -13.36 12.61 17.53
C ASP A 238 -13.86 11.66 16.44
N ILE A 239 -15.12 11.80 16.01
CA ILE A 239 -15.67 11.04 14.88
C ILE A 239 -15.12 11.58 13.57
N ALA A 240 -15.04 12.91 13.43
CA ALA A 240 -14.52 13.56 12.22
C ALA A 240 -13.03 13.23 11.98
N LYS A 241 -12.23 13.01 13.03
CA LYS A 241 -10.83 12.52 12.92
C LYS A 241 -10.72 11.11 12.36
N GLN A 242 -11.80 10.32 12.45
CA GLN A 242 -11.84 8.91 12.02
C GLN A 242 -12.52 8.72 10.66
N ILE A 243 -13.05 9.80 10.06
CA ILE A 243 -13.61 9.78 8.70
C ILE A 243 -12.58 10.39 7.77
N PHE A 244 -12.11 9.63 6.79
CA PHE A 244 -11.08 10.06 5.87
C PHE A 244 -11.69 10.43 4.52
N VAL A 245 -11.38 11.64 4.05
CA VAL A 245 -11.90 12.24 2.83
C VAL A 245 -10.79 12.60 1.87
N GLN A 246 -11.03 12.41 0.59
CA GLN A 246 -10.24 13.00 -0.48
C GLN A 246 -10.91 14.31 -0.89
N PRO A 247 -10.27 15.48 -0.71
CA PRO A 247 -10.86 16.74 -1.10
C PRO A 247 -11.13 16.81 -2.60
N CYS A 248 -12.26 17.41 -2.99
CA CYS A 248 -12.64 17.59 -4.38
C CYS A 248 -13.25 18.98 -4.61
N THR A 249 -13.25 19.43 -5.86
CA THR A 249 -13.65 20.80 -6.24
C THR A 249 -15.16 20.99 -6.42
N THR A 250 -15.95 19.92 -6.51
CA THR A 250 -17.41 19.99 -6.74
C THR A 250 -18.13 18.73 -6.23
N PRO A 251 -19.42 18.81 -5.87
CA PRO A 251 -20.23 17.62 -5.69
C PRO A 251 -20.25 16.85 -7.02
N PRO A 252 -20.01 15.54 -7.04
CA PRO A 252 -20.25 14.76 -8.25
C PRO A 252 -21.72 14.91 -8.58
N ILE A 253 -21.99 15.45 -9.77
CA ILE A 253 -23.34 15.48 -10.33
C ILE A 253 -23.81 14.04 -10.37
N GLU A 254 -25.00 13.75 -9.84
CA GLU A 254 -25.61 12.41 -9.93
C GLU A 254 -25.58 11.95 -11.40
N GLY A 255 -24.74 10.96 -11.71
CA GLY A 255 -24.66 10.35 -13.04
C GLY A 255 -23.44 10.69 -13.91
N GLU A 256 -22.47 11.50 -13.47
CA GLU A 256 -21.20 11.66 -14.21
C GLU A 256 -20.07 10.81 -13.61
N GLU A 257 -19.50 9.90 -14.41
CA GLU A 257 -18.20 9.31 -14.10
C GLU A 257 -17.18 10.44 -13.87
N PRO A 258 -16.31 10.35 -12.85
CA PRO A 258 -15.33 11.39 -12.58
C PRO A 258 -14.46 11.58 -13.82
N GLN A 259 -14.60 12.74 -14.47
CA GLN A 259 -13.65 13.15 -15.49
C GLN A 259 -12.30 13.30 -14.80
N ALA A 260 -11.42 12.33 -15.04
CA ALA A 260 -10.02 12.42 -14.68
C ALA A 260 -9.52 13.80 -15.10
N THR A 261 -9.03 14.57 -14.14
CA THR A 261 -8.36 15.83 -14.40
C THR A 261 -7.37 15.60 -15.53
N ARG A 262 -7.44 16.47 -16.55
CA ARG A 262 -6.64 16.39 -17.77
C ARG A 262 -5.16 16.38 -17.41
N GLY A 263 -4.61 15.18 -17.25
CA GLY A 263 -3.22 14.96 -16.89
C GLY A 263 -2.72 13.54 -17.10
N TRP A 264 -3.50 12.64 -17.70
CA TRP A 264 -3.05 11.27 -17.99
C TRP A 264 -3.47 10.86 -19.41
N GLY A 265 -2.74 11.40 -20.39
CA GLY A 265 -2.95 11.12 -21.81
C GLY A 265 -2.33 9.81 -22.27
N PHE A 266 -2.98 8.67 -22.02
CA PHE A 266 -2.77 7.49 -22.86
C PHE A 266 -3.43 7.74 -24.23
N ARG A 267 -2.65 8.24 -25.20
CA ARG A 267 -3.11 8.39 -26.58
C ARG A 267 -3.29 7.01 -27.22
N ARG A 268 -4.49 6.43 -27.15
CA ARG A 268 -4.89 5.39 -28.11
C ARG A 268 -5.14 6.05 -29.47
N ARG A 269 -4.18 5.94 -30.40
CA ARG A 269 -4.37 6.27 -31.82
C ARG A 269 -5.37 5.28 -32.44
N LEU A 270 -6.63 5.65 -32.51
CA LEU A 270 -7.56 5.05 -33.47
C LEU A 270 -7.28 5.68 -34.85
N ARG A 271 -6.57 4.93 -35.69
CA ARG A 271 -6.45 5.20 -37.14
C ARG A 271 -7.84 5.01 -37.76
N ARG A 272 -8.56 6.10 -38.05
CA ARG A 272 -9.58 6.09 -39.09
C ARG A 272 -8.86 6.14 -40.45
N ARG A 273 -8.90 5.04 -41.21
CA ARG A 273 -8.74 5.06 -42.67
C ARG A 273 -10.13 5.25 -43.25
N GLY A 274 -10.36 6.41 -43.86
CA GLY A 274 -11.45 6.61 -44.80
C GLY A 274 -10.90 6.64 -46.21
N ARG A 275 -11.42 5.77 -47.07
CA ARG A 275 -12.11 6.08 -48.33
C ARG A 275 -12.76 4.80 -48.83
#